data_AF-A0A963CXW4-F1
#
_entry.id   AF-A0A963CXW4-F1
#
_cell.length_a   1.000
_cell.length_b   1.000
_cell.length_c   1.000
_cell.angle_alpha   90.00
_cell.angle_beta   90.00
_cell.angle_gamma   90.00
#
_symmetry.space_group_name_H-M   'P 1'
#
loop_
_entity.id
_entity.type
_entity.pdbx_description
1 polymer ?
#
loop_
_entity_poly.entity_id
_entity_poly.type
_entity_poly.pdbx_seq_one_letter_code
_entity_poly.pdbx_strand_id
1 'polypeptide(L)'
;MALGDERLNKRAKVLMERLSAKPTASIPMACRGWGETLAAYRFLGNDEVDWQAILAPHWERTRERMRNHPVVLCLQDTTELDFNGQDISGLGRLNYEARRGMYLHPTYVVTPAR
;
A
#
# COMPACT_ATOMS: atom_id res chain seq x y z
N MET A 1 2.31 -8.37 10.36
CA MET A 1 2.11 -6.93 10.65
C MET A 1 2.22 -6.77 12.14
N ALA A 2 2.94 -5.75 12.58
CA ALA A 2 3.15 -5.45 14.00
C ALA A 2 2.73 -4.00 14.25
N LEU A 3 1.42 -3.74 14.18
CA LEU A 3 0.83 -2.40 14.33
C LEU A 3 0.61 -1.98 15.80
N GLY A 4 1.32 -2.58 16.76
CA GLY A 4 1.17 -2.27 18.19
C GLY A 4 -0.12 -2.75 18.87
N ASP A 5 -1.23 -2.92 18.13
CA ASP A 5 -2.53 -3.42 18.64
C ASP A 5 -3.00 -4.63 17.82
N GLU A 6 -3.37 -5.72 18.51
CA GLU A 6 -3.88 -6.95 17.88
C GLU A 6 -5.16 -6.73 17.06
N ARG A 7 -6.03 -5.80 17.49
CA ARG A 7 -7.26 -5.43 16.79
C ARG A 7 -6.93 -4.75 15.46
N LEU A 8 -5.91 -3.89 15.43
CA LEU A 8 -5.41 -3.27 14.19
C LEU A 8 -4.82 -4.33 13.26
N ASN A 9 -4.01 -5.25 13.79
CA ASN A 9 -3.47 -6.36 13.01
C ASN A 9 -4.56 -7.25 12.40
N LYS A 10 -5.62 -7.56 13.17
CA LYS A 10 -6.79 -8.31 12.69
C LYS A 10 -7.53 -7.55 11.60
N ARG A 11 -7.76 -6.24 11.79
CA ARG A 11 -8.43 -5.39 10.80
C ARG A 11 -7.64 -5.29 9.50
N ALA A 12 -6.33 -5.08 9.58
CA ALA A 12 -5.45 -5.00 8.43
C ALA A 12 -5.54 -6.27 7.56
N LYS A 13 -5.52 -7.46 8.18
CA LYS A 13 -5.69 -8.75 7.46
C LYS A 13 -7.02 -8.82 6.73
N VAL A 14 -8.12 -8.48 7.39
CA VAL A 14 -9.46 -8.47 6.77
C VAL A 14 -9.50 -7.51 5.59
N LEU A 15 -8.97 -6.29 5.74
CA LEU A 15 -8.94 -5.32 4.64
C LEU A 15 -8.09 -5.80 3.47
N MET A 16 -6.90 -6.37 3.72
CA MET A 16 -6.06 -6.96 2.68
C MET A 16 -6.83 -8.02 1.89
N GLU A 17 -7.51 -8.96 2.56
CA GLU A 17 -8.32 -9.98 1.89
C GLU A 17 -9.46 -9.40 1.04
N ARG A 18 -10.14 -8.36 1.52
CA ARG A 18 -11.27 -7.74 0.80
C ARG A 18 -10.79 -6.97 -0.43
N LEU A 19 -9.78 -6.14 -0.26
CA LEU A 19 -9.24 -5.31 -1.33
C LEU A 19 -8.52 -6.17 -2.38
N SER A 20 -7.79 -7.22 -1.97
CA SER A 20 -7.15 -8.12 -2.93
C SER A 20 -8.15 -8.94 -3.75
N ALA A 21 -9.31 -9.27 -3.18
CA ALA A 21 -10.37 -9.99 -3.90
C ALA A 21 -11.08 -9.13 -4.96
N LYS A 22 -11.05 -7.79 -4.81
CA LYS A 22 -11.69 -6.83 -5.72
C LYS A 22 -10.81 -5.57 -5.87
N PRO A 23 -9.64 -5.66 -6.53
CA PRO A 23 -8.61 -4.61 -6.49
C PRO A 23 -9.02 -3.28 -7.12
N THR A 24 -10.01 -3.28 -8.02
CA THR A 24 -10.52 -2.08 -8.69
C THR A 24 -11.80 -1.52 -8.06
N ALA A 25 -12.35 -2.20 -7.05
CA ALA A 25 -13.56 -1.76 -6.38
C ALA A 25 -13.26 -0.65 -5.37
N SER A 26 -14.20 0.29 -5.22
CA SER A 26 -14.15 1.25 -4.11
C SER A 26 -14.23 0.53 -2.76
N ILE A 27 -13.75 1.18 -1.68
CA ILE A 27 -13.82 0.62 -0.33
C ILE A 27 -15.23 0.13 0.03
N PRO A 28 -16.31 0.90 -0.20
CA PRO A 28 -17.67 0.43 0.09
C PRO A 28 -18.11 -0.79 -0.72
N MET A 29 -17.61 -0.94 -1.96
CA MET A 29 -17.93 -2.08 -2.84
C MET A 29 -17.11 -3.35 -2.51
N ALA A 30 -15.89 -3.16 -1.99
CA ALA A 30 -15.03 -4.24 -1.54
C ALA A 30 -15.46 -4.79 -0.17
N CYS A 31 -15.95 -3.92 0.72
CA CYS A 31 -16.44 -4.29 2.04
C CYS A 31 -17.88 -4.87 2.00
N ARG A 32 -18.22 -5.69 3.01
CA ARG A 32 -19.52 -6.36 3.14
C ARG A 32 -20.43 -5.58 4.10
N GLY A 33 -20.99 -4.49 3.59
CA GLY A 33 -21.97 -3.68 4.30
C GLY A 33 -21.39 -2.56 5.15
N TRP A 34 -22.28 -1.77 5.74
CA TRP A 34 -21.96 -0.46 6.32
C TRP A 34 -20.94 -0.52 7.47
N GLY A 35 -21.09 -1.47 8.39
CA GLY A 35 -20.19 -1.61 9.53
C GLY A 35 -18.75 -1.91 9.14
N GLU A 36 -18.54 -2.72 8.10
CA GLU A 36 -17.19 -3.03 7.60
C GLU A 36 -16.60 -1.85 6.84
N THR A 37 -17.40 -1.14 6.05
CA THR A 37 -17.00 0.10 5.37
C THR A 37 -16.54 1.17 6.37
N LEU A 38 -17.32 1.41 7.43
CA LEU A 38 -16.94 2.39 8.46
C LEU A 38 -15.66 1.97 9.19
N ALA A 39 -15.50 0.67 9.46
CA ALA A 39 -14.27 0.15 10.07
C ALA A 39 -13.06 0.28 9.14
N ALA A 40 -13.24 0.17 7.81
CA ALA A 40 -12.20 0.38 6.83
C ALA A 40 -11.71 1.84 6.84
N TYR A 41 -12.63 2.81 6.77
CA TYR A 41 -12.28 4.23 6.83
C TYR A 41 -11.64 4.61 8.17
N ARG A 42 -12.16 4.10 9.29
CA ARG A 42 -11.55 4.31 10.61
C ARG A 42 -10.14 3.73 10.70
N PHE A 43 -9.88 2.60 10.05
CA PHE A 43 -8.54 2.02 10.02
C PHE A 43 -7.58 2.86 9.16
N LEU A 44 -8.00 3.28 7.97
CA LEU A 44 -7.16 4.05 7.04
C LEU A 44 -6.88 5.48 7.52
N GLY A 45 -7.75 6.05 8.35
CA GLY A 45 -7.58 7.37 8.98
C GLY A 45 -7.13 7.32 10.44
N ASN A 46 -6.57 6.19 10.91
CA ASN A 46 -6.06 6.08 12.28
C ASN A 46 -4.56 6.43 12.30
N ASP A 47 -4.18 7.44 13.08
CA ASP A 47 -2.78 7.88 13.24
C ASP A 47 -1.87 6.82 13.88
N GLU A 48 -2.44 5.84 14.59
CA GLU A 48 -1.68 4.68 15.12
C GLU A 48 -1.33 3.65 14.04
N VAL A 49 -1.95 3.73 12.85
CA VAL A 49 -1.68 2.83 11.73
C VAL A 49 -0.56 3.40 10.87
N ASP A 50 0.66 2.91 11.11
CA ASP A 50 1.82 3.24 10.29
C ASP A 50 1.91 2.35 9.04
N TRP A 51 2.01 2.99 7.87
CA TRP A 51 2.17 2.30 6.59
C TRP A 51 3.51 1.54 6.49
N GLN A 52 4.56 2.01 7.15
CA GLN A 52 5.86 1.33 7.15
C GLN A 52 5.74 0.01 7.91
N ALA A 53 5.05 -0.01 9.06
CA ALA A 53 4.73 -1.23 9.79
C ALA A 53 3.84 -2.21 8.99
N ILE A 54 2.99 -1.71 8.09
CA ILE A 54 2.24 -2.55 7.13
C ILE A 54 3.20 -3.18 6.11
N LEU A 55 4.11 -2.40 5.49
CA LEU A 55 5.01 -2.87 4.43
C LEU A 55 6.23 -3.66 4.92
N ALA A 56 6.70 -3.43 6.14
CA ALA A 56 7.85 -4.11 6.75
C ALA A 56 7.84 -5.65 6.58
N PRO A 57 6.74 -6.37 6.89
CA PRO A 57 6.69 -7.81 6.63
C PRO A 57 6.80 -8.16 5.15
N HIS A 58 6.28 -7.34 4.24
CA HIS A 58 6.41 -7.60 2.80
C HIS A 58 7.86 -7.43 2.32
N TRP A 59 8.61 -6.47 2.87
CA TRP A 59 10.03 -6.33 2.61
C TRP A 59 10.83 -7.52 3.14
N GLU A 60 10.59 -7.96 4.38
CA GLU A 60 11.30 -9.12 4.91
C GLU A 60 10.99 -10.40 4.13
N ARG A 61 9.71 -10.66 3.80
CA ARG A 61 9.35 -11.80 2.94
C ARG A 61 9.97 -11.72 1.55
N THR A 62 10.18 -10.51 1.01
CA THR A 62 10.89 -10.33 -0.26
C THR A 62 12.36 -10.68 -0.11
N ARG A 63 13.03 -10.21 0.96
CA ARG A 63 14.43 -10.55 1.27
C ARG A 63 14.62 -12.04 1.51
N GLU A 64 13.68 -12.70 2.20
CA GLU A 64 13.65 -14.15 2.38
C GLU A 64 13.59 -14.87 1.04
N ARG A 65 12.69 -14.48 0.14
CA ARG A 65 12.59 -15.09 -1.20
C ARG A 65 13.87 -14.87 -2.00
N MET A 66 14.46 -13.67 -1.95
CA MET A 66 15.71 -13.34 -2.63
C MET A 66 16.86 -14.28 -2.22
N ARG A 67 16.95 -14.65 -0.94
CA ARG A 67 18.00 -15.56 -0.43
C ARG A 67 18.00 -16.94 -1.09
N ASN A 68 16.88 -17.36 -1.69
CA ASN A 68 16.77 -18.64 -2.39
C ASN A 68 17.26 -18.60 -3.85
N HIS A 69 17.72 -17.44 -4.34
CA HIS A 69 18.19 -17.27 -5.72
C HIS A 69 19.64 -16.78 -5.75
N PRO A 70 20.51 -17.35 -6.60
CA PRO A 70 21.91 -16.93 -6.67
C PRO A 70 22.08 -15.52 -7.22
N VAL A 71 21.17 -15.08 -8.11
CA VAL A 71 21.13 -13.74 -8.68
C VAL A 71 19.68 -13.27 -8.73
N VAL A 72 19.48 -12.01 -8.36
CA VAL A 72 18.22 -11.27 -8.54
C VAL A 72 18.53 -9.91 -9.14
N LEU A 73 17.56 -9.33 -9.86
CA LEU A 73 17.65 -7.98 -10.41
C LEU A 73 16.73 -7.05 -9.61
N CYS A 74 17.28 -5.97 -9.08
CA CYS A 74 16.53 -4.93 -8.37
C CYS A 74 16.23 -3.79 -9.34
N LEU A 75 15.07 -3.86 -9.99
CA LEU A 75 14.63 -2.84 -10.93
C LEU A 75 14.11 -1.63 -10.15
N GLN A 76 14.55 -0.44 -10.53
CA GLN A 76 14.15 0.82 -9.89
C GLN A 76 13.70 1.79 -10.98
N ASP A 77 12.61 2.48 -10.71
CA ASP A 77 12.10 3.56 -11.56
C ASP A 77 11.32 4.54 -10.69
N THR A 78 10.95 5.69 -11.23
CA THR A 78 10.11 6.67 -10.54
C THR A 78 8.83 6.91 -11.32
N THR A 79 7.69 6.80 -10.64
CA THR A 79 6.38 7.10 -11.22
C THR A 79 5.67 8.20 -10.44
N GLU A 80 4.68 8.82 -11.06
CA GLU A 80 3.83 9.84 -10.46
C GLU A 80 2.51 9.21 -9.99
N LEU A 81 2.11 9.51 -8.75
CA LEU A 81 0.75 9.30 -8.29
C LEU A 81 0.02 10.64 -8.41
N ASP A 82 -0.83 10.76 -9.43
CA ASP A 82 -1.58 11.98 -9.73
C ASP A 82 -2.94 12.00 -9.02
N PHE A 83 -3.12 13.01 -8.16
CA PHE A 83 -4.33 13.25 -7.40
C PHE A 83 -4.94 14.61 -7.72
N ASN A 84 -4.64 15.17 -8.90
CA ASN A 84 -5.11 16.48 -9.29
C ASN A 84 -6.64 16.59 -9.20
N GLY A 85 -7.13 17.68 -8.60
CA GLY A 85 -8.55 17.92 -8.35
C GLY A 85 -9.12 17.24 -7.09
N GLN A 86 -8.31 16.48 -6.34
CA GLN A 86 -8.69 15.96 -5.03
C GLN A 86 -8.24 16.87 -3.90
N ASP A 87 -9.07 17.03 -2.88
CA ASP A 87 -8.73 17.76 -1.67
C ASP A 87 -7.96 16.84 -0.71
N ILE A 88 -6.64 16.84 -0.83
CA ILE A 88 -5.72 16.02 -0.02
C ILE A 88 -4.61 16.92 0.53
N SER A 89 -4.46 16.94 1.85
CA SER A 89 -3.38 17.67 2.52
C SER A 89 -2.01 17.03 2.26
N GLY A 90 -0.98 17.86 2.07
CA GLY A 90 0.41 17.40 1.98
C GLY A 90 0.88 16.96 0.59
N LEU A 91 0.05 17.09 -0.45
CA LEU A 91 0.47 16.83 -1.83
C LEU A 91 1.52 17.85 -2.32
N GLY A 92 2.49 17.34 -3.07
CA GLY A 92 3.51 18.14 -3.76
C GLY A 92 3.11 18.50 -5.19
N ARG A 93 4.01 19.20 -5.89
CA ARG A 93 3.91 19.45 -7.34
C ARG A 93 4.47 18.24 -8.12
N LEU A 94 3.87 17.94 -9.26
CA LEU A 94 4.41 16.97 -10.23
C LEU A 94 5.17 17.70 -11.35
N ASN A 95 5.32 17.10 -12.53
CA ASN A 95 6.02 17.68 -13.68
C ASN A 95 5.47 19.04 -14.18
N TYR A 96 4.21 19.38 -13.89
CA TYR A 96 3.60 20.67 -14.18
C TYR A 96 3.11 21.33 -12.89
N GLU A 97 3.28 22.65 -12.79
CA GLU A 97 2.93 23.40 -11.57
C GLU A 97 1.46 23.30 -11.15
N ALA A 98 0.54 23.03 -12.09
CA ALA A 98 -0.87 22.87 -11.78
C ALA A 98 -1.22 21.48 -11.24
N ARG A 99 -0.39 20.45 -11.50
CA ARG A 99 -0.66 19.07 -11.06
C ARG A 99 -0.25 18.89 -9.60
N ARG A 100 -1.06 18.14 -8.85
CA ARG A 100 -0.84 17.82 -7.43
C ARG A 100 -0.80 16.32 -7.23
N GLY A 101 0.21 15.85 -6.51
CA GLY A 101 0.42 14.42 -6.30
C GLY A 101 1.68 14.12 -5.52
N MET A 102 2.23 12.93 -5.74
CA MET A 102 3.52 12.53 -5.16
C MET A 102 4.31 11.64 -6.11
N TYR A 103 5.63 11.67 -5.97
CA TYR A 103 6.52 10.72 -6.64
C TYR A 103 6.64 9.45 -5.81
N LEU A 104 6.50 8.31 -6.47
CA LEU A 104 6.75 6.99 -5.90
C LEU A 104 7.98 6.40 -6.59
N HIS A 105 8.99 6.04 -5.80
CA HIS A 105 10.21 5.39 -6.28
C HIS A 105 10.28 3.95 -5.73
N PRO A 106 9.62 2.97 -6.37
CA PRO A 106 9.64 1.60 -5.90
C PRO A 106 10.86 0.83 -6.41
N THR A 107 11.24 -0.20 -5.65
CA THR A 107 12.16 -1.25 -6.13
C THR A 107 11.36 -2.53 -6.36
N TYR A 108 11.41 -3.04 -7.59
CA TYR A 108 10.79 -4.31 -7.98
C TYR A 108 11.85 -5.38 -8.24
N VAL A 109 11.80 -6.46 -7.48
CA VAL A 109 12.83 -7.51 -7.53
C VAL A 109 12.34 -8.67 -8.39
N VAL A 110 13.15 -9.09 -9.38
CA VAL A 110 12.86 -10.21 -10.28
C VAL A 110 14.03 -11.19 -10.37
N THR A 111 13.75 -12.44 -10.74
CA THR A 111 14.78 -13.41 -11.11
C THR A 111 15.16 -13.25 -12.59
N PRO A 112 16.42 -13.45 -12.99
CA PRO A 112 16.83 -13.34 -14.41
C PRO A 112 16.24 -14.43 -15.32
N ALA A 113 15.83 -15.57 -14.75
CA ALA A 113 15.18 -16.65 -15.49
C ALA A 113 13.75 -16.24 -15.87
N ARG A 114 13.38 -16.51 -17.13
CA ARG A 114 12.03 -16.32 -17.68
C ARG A 114 11.03 -17.30 -17.07
#